data_AF-A0A4Y9TCR9-F1
#
_entry.id   AF-A0A4Y9TCR9-F1
#
_cell.length_a   1.000
_cell.length_b   1.000
_cell.length_c   1.000
_cell.angle_alpha   90.00
_cell.angle_beta   90.00
_cell.angle_gamma   90.00
#
_symmetry.space_group_name_H-M   'P 1'
#
loop_
_entity.id
_entity.type
_entity.pdbx_description
1 polymer ?
#
loop_
_entity_poly.entity_id
_entity_poly.type
_entity_poly.pdbx_seq_one_letter_code
_entity_poly.pdbx_strand_id
1 'polypeptide(L)'
;MNPKWLVPISLVLGLGLLGVAGATKPLQYAQLWLDQRDSPSTATASALAPLIDCVNRIDRDTRLAYYRLHAASPQAPEHDNFGDRNEPEPRIIQASVCSSLYTLKLERQQPGSPLIGLASVYAYRLQKLTSLTDKITAMPPPDGVPQGVQQMVAEAMNKPLLAQLVDVGEDYLAVSTGLRNQLEREDLSVRPAQLARIEARMGRDLHWHVLNYMIAARHAVDRIERDMRDASLTPQTVADLAAAVQAAADNGNAYKRLHPGNPRDEEASNLWYTISPAAEAYLAALTTLRQDWLAHAAPPQLSEDYYLVTRRYDALLSYYNRLARNAF
;
A
#
# COMPACT_ATOMS: atom_id res chain seq x y z
N MET A 1 3.24 35.50 40.52
CA MET A 1 2.36 34.52 39.85
C MET A 1 3.02 34.12 38.54
N ASN A 2 3.19 32.82 38.32
CA ASN A 2 4.10 32.24 37.33
C ASN A 2 3.34 32.01 35.99
N PRO A 3 3.80 32.55 34.84
CA PRO A 3 3.10 32.45 33.55
C PRO A 3 3.29 31.10 32.84
N LYS A 4 3.49 29.99 33.58
CA LYS A 4 3.83 28.66 33.04
C LYS A 4 2.65 27.70 32.89
N TRP A 5 1.41 28.19 32.79
CA TRP A 5 0.22 27.34 32.91
C TRP A 5 -0.82 27.46 31.79
N LEU A 6 -0.43 27.87 30.58
CA LEU A 6 -1.31 27.80 29.42
C LEU A 6 -0.58 27.17 28.23
N VAL A 7 -0.59 25.84 28.25
CA VAL A 7 -0.19 25.01 27.12
C VAL A 7 -1.29 23.97 26.92
N PRO A 8 -2.24 24.19 25.99
CA PRO A 8 -2.87 23.07 25.33
C PRO A 8 -1.92 22.64 24.20
N ILE A 9 -0.94 21.79 24.51
CA ILE A 9 -0.33 20.95 23.48
C ILE A 9 -1.40 19.91 23.18
N SER A 10 -2.23 20.20 22.17
CA SER A 10 -2.91 19.17 21.42
C SER A 10 -1.84 18.32 20.73
N LEU A 11 -1.43 17.27 21.43
CA LEU A 11 -0.75 16.11 20.88
C LEU A 11 -1.65 15.51 19.79
N VAL A 12 -1.43 15.90 18.55
CA VAL A 12 -1.79 15.07 17.39
C VAL A 12 -0.52 14.32 17.05
N LEU A 13 -0.41 13.15 17.66
CA LEU A 13 0.66 12.20 17.46
C LEU A 13 0.56 11.63 16.05
N GLY A 14 1.61 11.86 15.27
CA GLY A 14 1.78 11.39 13.91
C GLY A 14 2.00 9.88 13.83
N LEU A 15 0.95 9.13 14.14
CA LEU A 15 0.66 7.82 13.55
C LEU A 15 -0.79 7.69 13.05
N GLY A 16 -1.61 8.72 13.29
CA GLY A 16 -2.88 8.94 12.64
C GLY A 16 -3.04 10.40 12.19
N LEU A 17 -2.22 10.89 11.24
CA LEU A 17 -2.56 12.13 10.54
C LEU A 17 -3.56 11.81 9.43
N LEU A 18 -4.81 11.62 9.85
CA LEU A 18 -6.03 11.94 9.11
C LEU A 18 -5.88 11.74 7.59
N GLY A 19 -5.96 10.49 7.17
CA GLY A 19 -6.27 10.14 5.79
C GLY A 19 -7.72 10.52 5.51
N VAL A 20 -8.06 11.81 5.46
CA VAL A 20 -9.35 12.22 4.92
C VAL A 20 -9.20 12.21 3.40
N ALA A 21 -9.20 11.03 2.80
CA ALA A 21 -9.28 10.82 1.35
C ALA A 21 -10.64 11.27 0.76
N GLY A 22 -11.46 12.01 1.53
CA GLY A 22 -12.70 12.66 1.10
C GLY A 22 -12.84 14.11 1.60
N ALA A 23 -11.78 14.71 2.16
CA ALA A 23 -11.87 16.07 2.69
C ALA A 23 -12.06 17.09 1.57
N THR A 24 -12.96 18.03 1.78
CA THR A 24 -13.09 19.23 0.93
C THR A 24 -11.75 19.98 0.88
N LYS A 25 -11.48 20.68 -0.24
CA LYS A 25 -10.27 21.50 -0.45
C LYS A 25 -9.79 22.28 0.80
N PRO A 26 -10.64 23.00 1.57
CA PRO A 26 -10.18 23.77 2.73
C PRO A 26 -9.59 22.91 3.87
N LEU A 27 -10.11 21.71 4.10
CA LEU A 27 -9.60 20.81 5.15
C LEU A 27 -8.22 20.26 4.80
N GLN A 28 -7.99 19.91 3.53
CA GLN A 28 -6.67 19.46 3.07
C GLN A 28 -5.61 20.55 3.22
N TYR A 29 -5.97 21.83 3.01
CA TYR A 29 -5.07 22.96 3.23
C TYR A 29 -4.76 23.20 4.71
N ALA A 30 -5.76 23.12 5.59
CA ALA A 30 -5.55 23.27 7.02
C ALA A 30 -4.62 22.17 7.57
N GLN A 31 -4.81 20.93 7.12
CA GLN A 31 -3.94 19.81 7.49
C GLN A 31 -2.51 20.02 7.00
N LEU A 32 -2.30 20.35 5.72
CA LEU A 32 -0.97 20.60 5.18
C LEU A 32 -0.26 21.76 5.89
N TRP A 33 -0.98 22.82 6.26
CA TRP A 33 -0.43 23.93 7.04
C TRP A 33 0.04 23.50 8.43
N LEU A 34 -0.72 22.64 9.11
CA LEU A 34 -0.31 22.06 10.40
C LEU A 34 0.93 21.18 10.22
N ASP A 35 0.98 20.36 9.17
CA ASP A 35 2.09 19.46 8.89
C ASP A 35 3.38 20.21 8.54
N GLN A 36 3.28 21.36 7.86
CA GLN A 36 4.41 22.24 7.58
C GLN A 36 4.99 22.87 8.84
N ARG A 37 4.13 23.20 9.82
CA ARG A 37 4.59 23.65 11.14
C ARG A 37 5.27 22.53 11.92
N ASP A 38 4.91 21.30 11.63
CA ASP A 38 5.65 20.15 12.08
C ASP A 38 7.03 20.15 11.39
N SER A 39 7.19 19.63 10.18
CA SER A 39 8.47 19.66 9.42
C SER A 39 8.21 19.53 7.94
N PRO A 40 9.23 19.84 7.11
CA PRO A 40 9.23 19.46 5.71
C PRO A 40 8.93 17.96 5.47
N SER A 41 9.49 17.05 6.28
CA SER A 41 9.26 15.60 6.13
C SER A 41 7.83 15.17 6.47
N THR A 42 7.22 15.72 7.53
CA THR A 42 5.81 15.48 7.86
C THR A 42 4.89 16.02 6.77
N ALA A 43 5.16 17.23 6.29
CA ALA A 43 4.39 17.84 5.20
C ALA A 43 4.50 17.05 3.89
N THR A 44 5.68 16.55 3.53
CA THR A 44 5.85 15.68 2.35
C THR A 44 5.10 14.37 2.54
N ALA A 45 5.21 13.69 3.67
CA ALA A 45 4.47 12.45 3.91
C ALA A 45 2.94 12.65 3.84
N SER A 46 2.44 13.75 4.42
CA SER A 46 1.02 14.13 4.33
C SER A 46 0.58 14.44 2.89
N ALA A 47 1.47 15.02 2.08
CA ALA A 47 1.21 15.32 0.69
C ALA A 47 1.19 14.07 -0.21
N LEU A 48 1.98 13.04 0.13
CA LEU A 48 1.97 11.75 -0.56
C LEU A 48 0.80 10.86 -0.15
N ALA A 49 0.26 11.02 1.06
CA ALA A 49 -0.75 10.14 1.64
C ALA A 49 -1.99 9.89 0.74
N PRO A 50 -2.60 10.89 0.07
CA PRO A 50 -3.75 10.62 -0.80
C PRO A 50 -3.40 9.79 -2.04
N LEU A 51 -2.20 9.95 -2.61
CA LEU A 51 -1.71 9.10 -3.71
C LEU A 51 -1.52 7.66 -3.22
N ILE A 52 -0.94 7.50 -2.03
CA ILE A 52 -0.74 6.19 -1.39
C ILE A 52 -2.09 5.52 -1.13
N ASP A 53 -3.10 6.26 -0.66
CA ASP A 53 -4.44 5.71 -0.41
C ASP A 53 -5.11 5.20 -1.70
N CYS A 54 -5.05 6.01 -2.77
CA CYS A 54 -5.57 5.65 -4.09
C CYS A 54 -4.92 4.38 -4.65
N VAL A 55 -3.59 4.33 -4.64
CA VAL A 55 -2.83 3.15 -5.10
C VAL A 55 -3.15 1.93 -4.24
N ASN A 56 -3.11 2.05 -2.92
CA ASN A 56 -3.25 0.87 -2.06
C ASN A 56 -4.66 0.27 -2.08
N ARG A 57 -5.70 1.08 -2.27
CA ARG A 57 -7.10 0.63 -2.21
C ARG A 57 -7.69 0.28 -3.57
N ILE A 58 -7.26 0.96 -4.63
CA ILE A 58 -7.86 0.78 -5.96
C ILE A 58 -6.95 -0.03 -6.88
N ASP A 59 -5.65 0.26 -6.86
CA ASP A 59 -4.72 -0.29 -7.86
C ASP A 59 -4.56 -1.81 -7.74
N ARG A 60 -4.36 -2.31 -6.51
CA ARG A 60 -4.18 -3.75 -6.22
C ARG A 60 -5.31 -4.57 -6.84
N ASP A 61 -6.53 -4.23 -6.48
CA ASP A 61 -7.70 -5.03 -6.86
C ASP A 61 -8.03 -4.87 -8.34
N THR A 62 -7.79 -3.69 -8.91
CA THR A 62 -7.94 -3.47 -10.35
C THR A 62 -6.96 -4.31 -11.17
N ARG A 63 -5.69 -4.41 -10.73
CA ARG A 63 -4.67 -5.26 -11.37
C ARG A 63 -5.05 -6.74 -11.27
N LEU A 64 -5.48 -7.20 -10.09
CA LEU A 64 -5.94 -8.57 -9.89
C LEU A 64 -7.15 -8.90 -10.77
N ALA A 65 -8.12 -7.99 -10.86
CA ALA A 65 -9.28 -8.16 -11.74
C ALA A 65 -8.86 -8.24 -13.22
N TYR A 66 -7.95 -7.37 -13.66
CA TYR A 66 -7.42 -7.40 -15.03
C TYR A 66 -6.70 -8.72 -15.36
N TYR A 67 -5.82 -9.20 -14.46
CA TYR A 67 -5.11 -10.46 -14.66
C TYR A 67 -6.07 -11.66 -14.70
N ARG A 68 -7.11 -11.68 -13.87
CA ARG A 68 -8.15 -12.74 -13.92
C ARG A 68 -8.89 -12.76 -15.24
N LEU A 69 -9.15 -11.60 -15.84
CA LEU A 69 -9.80 -11.51 -17.15
C LEU A 69 -8.89 -11.98 -18.30
N HIS A 70 -7.56 -11.92 -18.11
CA HIS A 70 -6.56 -12.29 -19.13
C HIS A 70 -5.95 -13.68 -18.93
N ALA A 71 -6.22 -14.35 -17.81
CA ALA A 71 -5.71 -15.68 -17.56
C ALA A 71 -6.38 -16.71 -18.50
N ALA A 72 -5.57 -17.47 -19.24
CA ALA A 72 -6.03 -18.51 -20.17
C ALA A 72 -6.68 -19.73 -19.47
N SER A 73 -6.68 -19.76 -18.14
CA SER A 73 -7.39 -20.73 -17.32
C SER A 73 -7.97 -20.00 -16.11
N PRO A 74 -9.14 -20.41 -15.61
CA PRO A 74 -9.62 -19.90 -14.33
C PRO A 74 -8.55 -20.31 -13.30
N GLN A 75 -7.75 -19.34 -12.86
CA GLN A 75 -6.94 -19.53 -11.68
C GLN A 75 -7.91 -19.99 -10.60
N ALA A 76 -7.58 -21.09 -9.92
CA ALA A 76 -8.35 -21.51 -8.76
C ALA A 76 -8.59 -20.26 -7.90
N PRO A 77 -9.80 -20.07 -7.34
CA PRO A 77 -10.00 -18.97 -6.41
C PRO A 77 -8.90 -19.12 -5.37
N GLU A 78 -7.93 -18.22 -5.39
CA GLU A 78 -6.96 -18.15 -4.31
C GLU A 78 -7.82 -17.77 -3.11
N HIS A 79 -8.26 -18.78 -2.36
CA HIS A 79 -8.64 -18.69 -0.95
C HIS A 79 -7.44 -18.31 -0.09
N ASP A 80 -6.38 -17.82 -0.71
CA ASP A 80 -5.25 -17.24 -0.07
C ASP A 80 -5.74 -15.91 0.51
N ASN A 81 -6.01 -15.97 1.81
CA ASN A 81 -6.57 -14.91 2.65
C ASN A 81 -5.53 -13.79 2.83
N PHE A 82 -5.11 -13.12 1.76
CA PHE A 82 -4.09 -12.09 1.81
C PHE A 82 -4.69 -10.68 1.93
N GLY A 83 -4.37 -10.01 3.04
CA GLY A 83 -4.78 -8.64 3.31
C GLY A 83 -6.12 -8.50 4.03
N ASP A 84 -6.49 -7.26 4.33
CA ASP A 84 -7.77 -6.94 4.95
C ASP A 84 -8.94 -7.14 3.99
N ARG A 85 -9.93 -7.94 4.40
CA ARG A 85 -11.14 -8.27 3.62
C ARG A 85 -12.33 -7.38 3.94
N ASN A 86 -12.19 -6.49 4.91
CA ASN A 86 -13.26 -5.60 5.34
C ASN A 86 -13.33 -4.31 4.50
N GLU A 87 -12.57 -4.22 3.41
CA GLU A 87 -12.57 -3.05 2.53
C GLU A 87 -13.86 -3.01 1.69
N PRO A 88 -14.50 -1.83 1.56
CA PRO A 88 -15.54 -1.63 0.56
C PRO A 88 -15.00 -1.94 -0.84
N GLU A 89 -15.85 -2.46 -1.72
CA GLU A 89 -15.44 -2.78 -3.09
C GLU A 89 -14.77 -1.58 -3.77
N PRO A 90 -13.60 -1.76 -4.44
CA PRO A 90 -12.84 -0.68 -5.05
C PRO A 90 -13.68 0.24 -5.95
N ARG A 91 -14.65 -0.32 -6.68
CA ARG A 91 -15.55 0.44 -7.54
C ARG A 91 -16.37 1.50 -6.78
N ILE A 92 -16.76 1.21 -5.55
CA ILE A 92 -17.58 2.11 -4.72
C ILE A 92 -16.76 3.31 -4.25
N ILE A 93 -15.49 3.09 -3.93
CA ILE A 93 -14.60 4.09 -3.32
C ILE A 93 -13.64 4.76 -4.31
N GLN A 94 -13.53 4.29 -5.55
CA GLN A 94 -12.61 4.85 -6.53
C GLN A 94 -12.80 6.36 -6.74
N ALA A 95 -14.05 6.81 -6.85
CA ALA A 95 -14.34 8.23 -7.10
C ALA A 95 -13.98 9.14 -5.91
N SER A 96 -13.97 8.61 -4.68
CA SER A 96 -13.53 9.37 -3.50
C SER A 96 -12.01 9.35 -3.37
N VAL A 97 -11.42 8.16 -3.39
CA VAL A 97 -10.00 7.97 -3.08
C VAL A 97 -9.07 8.39 -4.22
N CYS A 98 -9.45 8.11 -5.48
CA CYS A 98 -8.73 8.52 -6.68
C CYS A 98 -9.42 9.70 -7.38
N SER A 99 -10.04 10.60 -6.60
CA SER A 99 -10.71 11.79 -7.12
C SER A 99 -9.75 12.75 -7.81
N SER A 100 -10.25 13.73 -8.57
CA SER A 100 -9.41 14.79 -9.17
C SER A 100 -8.67 15.67 -8.17
N LEU A 101 -8.92 15.52 -6.85
CA LEU A 101 -8.31 16.32 -5.79
C LEU A 101 -7.19 15.60 -5.05
N TYR A 102 -6.93 14.32 -5.34
CA TYR A 102 -5.94 13.55 -4.57
C TYR A 102 -4.49 14.04 -4.76
N THR A 103 -4.19 14.78 -5.83
CA THR A 103 -2.88 15.43 -6.03
C THR A 103 -2.74 16.79 -5.36
N LEU A 104 -3.83 17.37 -4.83
CA LEU A 104 -3.87 18.78 -4.41
C LEU A 104 -2.84 19.13 -3.33
N LYS A 105 -2.65 18.24 -2.34
CA LYS A 105 -1.64 18.47 -1.30
C LYS A 105 -0.22 18.46 -1.87
N LEU A 106 0.05 17.53 -2.80
CA LEU A 106 1.35 17.42 -3.45
C LEU A 106 1.65 18.61 -4.37
N GLU A 107 0.67 19.07 -5.14
CA GLU A 107 0.78 20.28 -5.97
C GLU A 107 1.18 21.51 -5.14
N ARG A 108 0.68 21.61 -3.90
CA ARG A 108 1.02 22.71 -2.99
C ARG A 108 2.37 22.53 -2.32
N GLN A 109 2.68 21.32 -1.87
CA GLN A 109 3.91 21.03 -1.13
C GLN A 109 5.13 21.00 -2.05
N GLN A 110 4.99 20.43 -3.26
CA GLN A 110 6.05 20.23 -4.24
C GLN A 110 5.48 20.36 -5.67
N PRO A 111 5.22 21.59 -6.16
CA PRO A 111 4.60 21.81 -7.48
C PRO A 111 5.41 21.25 -8.66
N GLY A 112 6.72 21.06 -8.49
CA GLY A 112 7.60 20.45 -9.49
C GLY A 112 7.70 18.92 -9.41
N SER A 113 6.93 18.26 -8.53
CA SER A 113 7.04 16.80 -8.36
C SER A 113 6.58 16.05 -9.63
N PRO A 114 7.38 15.11 -10.15
CA PRO A 114 6.99 14.29 -11.30
C PRO A 114 5.78 13.39 -11.00
N LEU A 115 5.50 13.12 -9.72
CA LEU A 115 4.34 12.36 -9.28
C LEU A 115 3.01 13.02 -9.65
N ILE A 116 2.95 14.35 -9.75
CA ILE A 116 1.70 15.05 -10.12
C ILE A 116 1.25 14.63 -11.52
N GLY A 117 2.19 14.63 -12.47
CA GLY A 117 1.95 14.19 -13.83
C GLY A 117 1.62 12.70 -13.91
N LEU A 118 2.42 11.85 -13.24
CA LEU A 118 2.19 10.41 -13.20
C LEU A 118 0.82 10.04 -12.59
N ALA A 119 0.45 10.67 -11.48
CA ALA A 119 -0.85 10.49 -10.84
C ALA A 119 -2.01 10.94 -11.74
N SER A 120 -1.86 12.06 -12.45
CA SER A 120 -2.89 12.52 -13.40
C SER A 120 -3.12 11.52 -14.54
N VAL A 121 -2.03 11.00 -15.14
CA VAL A 121 -2.10 9.98 -16.19
C VAL A 121 -2.66 8.68 -15.63
N TYR A 122 -2.26 8.30 -14.42
CA TYR A 122 -2.76 7.11 -13.73
C TYR A 122 -4.27 7.14 -13.55
N ALA A 123 -4.82 8.21 -12.95
CA ALA A 123 -6.26 8.33 -12.71
C ALA A 123 -7.07 8.25 -14.02
N TYR A 124 -6.55 8.86 -15.09
CA TYR A 124 -7.16 8.78 -16.42
C TYR A 124 -7.17 7.35 -16.99
N ARG A 125 -6.04 6.63 -16.89
CA ARG A 125 -5.94 5.24 -17.37
C ARG A 125 -6.78 4.27 -16.55
N LEU A 126 -6.80 4.46 -15.23
CA LEU A 126 -7.68 3.73 -14.31
C LEU A 126 -9.15 3.93 -14.70
N GLN A 127 -9.59 5.18 -14.90
CA GLN A 127 -10.97 5.47 -15.32
C GLN A 127 -11.32 4.83 -16.67
N LYS A 128 -10.40 4.87 -17.65
CA LYS A 128 -10.60 4.20 -18.94
C LYS A 128 -10.79 2.70 -18.79
N LEU A 129 -9.91 2.05 -18.02
CA LEU A 129 -9.98 0.61 -17.78
C LEU A 129 -11.30 0.25 -17.10
N THR A 130 -11.64 0.92 -16.00
CA THR A 130 -12.85 0.60 -15.23
C THR A 130 -14.12 0.86 -16.03
N SER A 131 -14.18 1.96 -16.80
CA SER A 131 -15.32 2.24 -17.70
C SER A 131 -15.47 1.18 -18.80
N LEU A 132 -14.36 0.62 -19.30
CA LEU A 132 -14.42 -0.43 -20.32
C LEU A 132 -14.87 -1.76 -19.69
N THR A 133 -14.36 -2.10 -18.51
CA THR A 133 -14.81 -3.27 -17.76
C THR A 133 -16.30 -3.18 -17.43
N ASP A 134 -16.80 -2.00 -17.05
CA ASP A 134 -18.23 -1.77 -16.77
C ASP A 134 -19.10 -2.08 -17.98
N LYS A 135 -18.70 -1.65 -19.19
CA LYS A 135 -19.42 -1.97 -20.44
C LYS A 135 -19.49 -3.46 -20.74
N ILE A 136 -18.44 -4.21 -20.41
CA ILE A 136 -18.41 -5.67 -20.58
C ILE A 136 -19.34 -6.36 -19.58
N THR A 137 -19.36 -5.89 -18.32
CA THR A 137 -20.17 -6.49 -17.25
C THR A 137 -21.65 -6.08 -17.25
N ALA A 138 -21.97 -4.87 -17.73
CA ALA A 138 -23.29 -4.26 -17.57
C ALA A 138 -24.24 -4.49 -18.74
N MET A 139 -23.83 -5.19 -19.80
CA MET A 139 -24.67 -5.39 -20.98
C MET A 139 -25.51 -6.67 -20.80
N PRO A 140 -26.79 -6.58 -20.41
CA PRO A 140 -27.65 -7.76 -20.35
C PRO A 140 -27.95 -8.16 -21.80
N PRO A 141 -27.98 -9.47 -22.11
CA PRO A 141 -28.45 -9.89 -23.42
C PRO A 141 -29.92 -9.45 -23.60
N PRO A 142 -30.34 -9.09 -24.81
CA PRO A 142 -31.68 -8.57 -25.06
C PRO A 142 -32.79 -9.53 -24.58
N ASP A 143 -33.84 -8.95 -24.00
CA ASP A 143 -35.00 -9.69 -23.49
C ASP A 143 -35.68 -10.52 -24.59
N GLY A 144 -36.06 -11.76 -24.27
CA GLY A 144 -36.78 -12.65 -25.18
C GLY A 144 -35.90 -13.59 -26.03
N VAL A 145 -34.58 -13.58 -25.84
CA VAL A 145 -33.64 -14.48 -26.54
C VAL A 145 -33.39 -15.77 -25.71
N PRO A 146 -33.36 -16.97 -26.31
CA PRO A 146 -33.00 -18.21 -25.59
C PRO A 146 -31.58 -18.15 -24.99
N GLN A 147 -31.34 -18.71 -23.80
CA GLN A 147 -30.05 -18.64 -23.08
C GLN A 147 -28.81 -18.97 -23.92
N GLY A 148 -28.86 -19.99 -24.79
CA GLY A 148 -27.74 -20.33 -25.66
C GLY A 148 -27.42 -19.27 -26.73
N VAL A 149 -28.44 -18.56 -27.23
CA VAL A 149 -28.28 -17.44 -28.16
C VAL A 149 -27.90 -16.16 -27.40
N GLN A 150 -28.36 -16.00 -26.15
CA GLN A 150 -27.94 -14.91 -25.27
C GLN A 150 -26.43 -14.94 -25.00
N GLN A 151 -25.87 -16.11 -24.70
CA GLN A 151 -24.42 -16.27 -24.50
C GLN A 151 -23.64 -15.96 -25.79
N MET A 152 -24.08 -16.46 -26.95
CA MET A 152 -23.42 -16.15 -28.22
C MET A 152 -23.49 -14.66 -28.59
N VAL A 153 -24.62 -13.98 -28.34
CA VAL A 153 -24.78 -12.55 -28.59
C VAL A 153 -23.90 -11.73 -27.65
N ALA A 154 -23.90 -12.05 -26.35
CA ALA A 154 -23.03 -11.40 -25.38
C ALA A 154 -21.55 -11.62 -25.72
N GLU A 155 -21.16 -12.83 -26.12
CA GLU A 155 -19.78 -13.15 -26.52
C GLU A 155 -19.38 -12.42 -27.81
N ALA A 156 -20.25 -12.35 -28.82
CA ALA A 156 -20.00 -11.62 -30.05
C ALA A 156 -19.90 -10.09 -29.83
N MET A 157 -20.76 -9.52 -28.98
CA MET A 157 -20.73 -8.10 -28.63
C MET A 157 -19.54 -7.72 -27.75
N ASN A 158 -19.12 -8.63 -26.86
CA ASN A 158 -17.99 -8.40 -25.96
C ASN A 158 -16.64 -8.67 -26.63
N LYS A 159 -16.56 -9.45 -27.70
CA LYS A 159 -15.30 -9.76 -28.41
C LYS A 159 -14.47 -8.52 -28.79
N PRO A 160 -15.01 -7.46 -29.43
CA PRO A 160 -14.23 -6.24 -29.71
C PRO A 160 -13.86 -5.47 -28.44
N LEU A 161 -14.71 -5.49 -27.41
CA LEU A 161 -14.43 -4.83 -26.13
C LEU A 161 -13.31 -5.54 -25.35
N LEU A 162 -13.28 -6.88 -25.39
CA LEU A 162 -12.22 -7.69 -24.81
C LEU A 162 -10.88 -7.46 -25.53
N ALA A 163 -10.89 -7.33 -26.85
CA ALA A 163 -9.68 -6.96 -27.60
C ALA A 163 -9.16 -5.57 -27.19
N GLN A 164 -10.06 -4.59 -27.06
CA GLN A 164 -9.71 -3.25 -26.58
C GLN A 164 -9.23 -3.26 -25.11
N LEU A 165 -9.74 -4.18 -24.30
CA LEU A 165 -9.38 -4.31 -22.89
C LEU A 165 -7.92 -4.69 -22.71
N VAL A 166 -7.35 -5.48 -23.62
CA VAL A 166 -5.91 -5.82 -23.62
C VAL A 166 -5.08 -4.54 -23.70
N ASP A 167 -5.27 -3.74 -24.73
CA ASP A 167 -4.48 -2.52 -24.96
C ASP A 167 -4.65 -1.50 -23.83
N VAL A 168 -5.90 -1.28 -23.39
CA VAL A 168 -6.21 -0.35 -22.29
C VAL A 168 -5.63 -0.84 -20.96
N GLY A 169 -5.62 -2.16 -20.77
CA GLY A 169 -5.08 -2.81 -19.60
C GLY A 169 -3.56 -2.73 -19.51
N GLU A 170 -2.84 -3.03 -20.60
CA GLU A 170 -1.38 -2.87 -20.65
C GLU A 170 -0.95 -1.42 -20.42
N ASP A 171 -1.63 -0.46 -21.06
CA ASP A 171 -1.43 0.98 -20.83
C ASP A 171 -1.62 1.35 -19.34
N TYR A 172 -2.66 0.81 -18.71
CA TYR A 172 -2.93 1.01 -17.29
C TYR A 172 -1.83 0.38 -16.42
N LEU A 173 -1.44 -0.87 -16.69
CA LEU A 173 -0.41 -1.57 -15.92
C LEU A 173 0.93 -0.85 -15.96
N ALA A 174 1.33 -0.34 -17.13
CA ALA A 174 2.58 0.40 -17.28
C ALA A 174 2.58 1.69 -16.43
N VAL A 175 1.50 2.48 -16.50
CA VAL A 175 1.38 3.72 -15.73
C VAL A 175 1.23 3.46 -14.23
N SER A 176 0.43 2.45 -13.85
CA SER A 176 0.29 1.96 -12.47
C SER A 176 1.64 1.58 -11.88
N THR A 177 2.43 0.77 -12.58
CA THR A 177 3.78 0.38 -12.15
C THR A 177 4.69 1.59 -12.04
N GLY A 178 4.65 2.52 -13.00
CA GLY A 178 5.43 3.77 -12.96
C GLY A 178 5.12 4.64 -11.74
N LEU A 179 3.83 4.85 -11.45
CA LEU A 179 3.37 5.60 -10.29
C LEU A 179 3.80 4.93 -8.98
N ARG A 180 3.56 3.62 -8.82
CA ARG A 180 3.94 2.86 -7.63
C ARG A 180 5.42 2.98 -7.33
N ASN A 181 6.27 2.77 -8.34
CA ASN A 181 7.72 2.82 -8.20
C ASN A 181 8.21 4.21 -7.78
N GLN A 182 7.66 5.29 -8.36
CA GLN A 182 8.06 6.65 -7.97
C GLN A 182 7.53 7.02 -6.58
N LEU A 183 6.29 6.67 -6.28
CA LEU A 183 5.63 6.98 -5.01
C LEU A 183 6.33 6.29 -3.85
N GLU A 184 6.70 5.03 -4.04
CA GLU A 184 7.51 4.24 -3.12
C GLU A 184 8.86 4.89 -2.81
N ARG A 185 9.60 5.33 -3.83
CA ARG A 185 10.89 6.00 -3.63
C ARG A 185 10.75 7.28 -2.81
N GLU A 186 9.76 8.10 -3.15
CA GLU A 186 9.52 9.36 -2.44
C GLU A 186 9.06 9.12 -1.00
N ASP A 187 8.16 8.17 -0.78
CA ASP A 187 7.68 7.79 0.54
C ASP A 187 8.81 7.27 1.44
N LEU A 188 9.63 6.36 0.91
CA LEU A 188 10.80 5.82 1.61
C LEU A 188 11.82 6.89 1.98
N SER A 189 12.03 7.87 1.11
CA SER A 189 13.02 8.93 1.34
C SER A 189 12.69 9.78 2.57
N VAL A 190 11.42 9.88 2.97
CA VAL A 190 10.99 10.69 4.12
C VAL A 190 10.91 9.90 5.43
N ARG A 191 10.79 8.56 5.39
CA ARG A 191 10.59 7.73 6.60
C ARG A 191 11.70 7.86 7.65
N PRO A 192 13.01 7.92 7.31
CA PRO A 192 14.05 8.12 8.32
C PRO A 192 13.93 9.44 9.09
N ALA A 193 13.56 10.52 8.39
CA ALA A 193 13.34 11.82 9.03
C ALA A 193 12.09 11.82 9.93
N GLN A 194 11.04 11.08 9.57
CA GLN A 194 9.88 10.87 10.43
C GLN A 194 10.25 10.07 11.68
N LEU A 195 11.03 8.99 11.52
CA LEU A 195 11.47 8.15 12.63
C LEU A 195 12.34 8.92 13.64
N ALA A 196 13.33 9.68 13.16
CA ALA A 196 14.18 10.53 14.01
C ALA A 196 13.38 11.58 14.76
N ARG A 197 12.29 12.07 14.16
CA ARG A 197 11.40 13.03 14.80
C ARG A 197 10.56 12.41 15.91
N ILE A 198 9.98 11.23 15.66
CA ILE A 198 9.25 10.48 16.69
C ILE A 198 10.19 10.28 17.89
N GLU A 199 11.43 9.84 17.62
CA GLU A 199 12.46 9.66 18.65
C GLU A 199 12.75 10.94 19.43
N ALA A 200 12.92 12.08 18.74
CA ALA A 200 13.20 13.36 19.39
C ALA A 200 12.07 13.87 20.30
N ARG A 201 10.82 13.47 20.04
CA ARG A 201 9.64 13.98 20.75
C ARG A 201 9.14 13.05 21.84
N MET A 202 9.19 11.75 21.57
CA MET A 202 8.56 10.72 22.39
C MET A 202 9.57 9.69 22.89
N GLY A 203 10.82 9.76 22.42
CA GLY A 203 11.76 8.67 22.55
C GLY A 203 11.39 7.51 21.61
N ARG A 204 11.94 6.33 21.89
CA ARG A 204 11.63 5.10 21.17
C ARG A 204 10.40 4.43 21.78
N ASP A 205 9.27 5.11 21.70
CA ASP A 205 7.98 4.59 22.13
C ASP A 205 7.43 3.58 21.10
N LEU A 206 6.21 3.06 21.31
CA LEU A 206 5.70 2.00 20.43
C LEU A 206 5.46 2.51 19.00
N HIS A 207 5.13 3.80 18.84
CA HIS A 207 5.05 4.47 17.55
C HIS A 207 6.36 4.39 16.76
N TRP A 208 7.48 4.66 17.43
CA TRP A 208 8.81 4.52 16.85
C TRP A 208 9.07 3.08 16.39
N HIS A 209 8.76 2.11 17.24
CA HIS A 209 9.00 0.69 16.95
C HIS A 209 8.15 0.18 15.78
N VAL A 210 6.88 0.59 15.68
CA VAL A 210 6.01 0.30 14.54
C VAL A 210 6.64 0.83 13.26
N LEU A 211 7.00 2.12 13.22
CA LEU A 211 7.57 2.73 12.01
C LEU A 211 8.91 2.11 11.64
N ASN A 212 9.79 1.85 12.62
CA ASN A 212 11.07 1.21 12.40
C ASN A 212 10.92 -0.19 11.79
N TYR A 213 9.95 -0.97 12.26
CA TYR A 213 9.64 -2.28 11.66
C TYR A 213 9.19 -2.15 10.20
N MET A 214 8.25 -1.24 9.91
CA MET A 214 7.76 -1.05 8.54
C MET A 214 8.85 -0.56 7.58
N ILE A 215 9.76 0.29 8.05
CA ILE A 215 10.95 0.71 7.27
C ILE A 215 11.85 -0.49 6.96
N ALA A 216 12.16 -1.32 7.96
CA ALA A 216 13.00 -2.49 7.78
C ALA A 216 12.37 -3.50 6.81
N ALA A 217 11.07 -3.77 6.96
CA ALA A 217 10.31 -4.66 6.09
C ALA A 217 10.26 -4.16 4.63
N ARG A 218 10.02 -2.85 4.44
CA ARG A 218 10.02 -2.25 3.11
C ARG A 218 11.40 -2.32 2.45
N HIS A 219 12.44 -1.95 3.20
CA HIS A 219 13.81 -2.05 2.69
C HIS A 219 14.19 -3.48 2.28
N ALA A 220 13.73 -4.49 3.03
CA ALA A 220 13.97 -5.89 2.71
C ALA A 220 13.33 -6.31 1.38
N VAL A 221 12.03 -6.06 1.18
CA VAL A 221 11.39 -6.42 -0.10
C VAL A 221 11.99 -5.65 -1.28
N ASP A 222 12.27 -4.36 -1.14
CA ASP A 222 12.80 -3.54 -2.25
C ASP A 222 14.21 -3.96 -2.64
N ARG A 223 15.02 -4.38 -1.67
CA ARG A 223 16.35 -4.89 -1.94
C ARG A 223 16.28 -6.26 -2.60
N ILE A 224 15.39 -7.15 -2.15
CA ILE A 224 15.17 -8.45 -2.75
C ILE A 224 14.70 -8.32 -4.20
N GLU A 225 13.72 -7.46 -4.48
CA GLU A 225 13.20 -7.24 -5.83
C GLU A 225 14.21 -6.60 -6.77
N ARG A 226 15.02 -5.65 -6.29
CA ARG A 226 16.11 -5.07 -7.10
C ARG A 226 17.19 -6.09 -7.39
N ASP A 227 17.71 -6.75 -6.38
CA ASP A 227 18.79 -7.72 -6.56
C ASP A 227 18.33 -8.93 -7.38
N MET A 228 17.05 -9.32 -7.30
CA MET A 228 16.46 -10.35 -8.18
C MET A 228 16.43 -9.89 -9.64
N ARG A 229 15.95 -8.66 -9.91
CA ARG A 229 15.94 -8.08 -11.27
C ARG A 229 17.33 -7.94 -11.85
N ASP A 230 18.30 -7.59 -11.02
CA ASP A 230 19.69 -7.39 -11.41
C ASP A 230 20.51 -8.71 -11.38
N ALA A 231 19.85 -9.85 -11.15
CA ALA A 231 20.47 -11.18 -11.03
C ALA A 231 21.67 -11.22 -10.04
N SER A 232 21.58 -10.44 -8.97
CA SER A 232 22.61 -10.26 -7.94
C SER A 232 22.17 -10.69 -6.54
N LEU A 233 20.95 -11.20 -6.40
CA LEU A 233 20.43 -11.67 -5.11
C LEU A 233 21.23 -12.88 -4.61
N THR A 234 21.62 -12.84 -3.34
CA THR A 234 22.38 -13.91 -2.69
C THR A 234 21.71 -14.37 -1.39
N PRO A 235 21.97 -15.61 -0.93
CA PRO A 235 21.50 -16.08 0.37
C PRO A 235 21.94 -15.18 1.53
N GLN A 236 23.15 -14.59 1.44
CA GLN A 236 23.66 -13.68 2.46
C GLN A 236 22.88 -12.38 2.50
N THR A 237 22.55 -11.80 1.33
CA THR A 237 21.67 -10.62 1.27
C THR A 237 20.33 -10.91 1.94
N VAL A 238 19.71 -12.06 1.66
CA VAL A 238 18.43 -12.44 2.31
C VAL A 238 18.61 -12.60 3.82
N ALA A 239 19.73 -13.17 4.27
CA ALA A 239 20.04 -13.33 5.69
C ALA A 239 20.16 -11.98 6.43
N ASP A 240 20.90 -11.04 5.86
CA ASP A 240 21.12 -9.71 6.46
C ASP A 240 19.80 -8.93 6.56
N LEU A 241 18.96 -9.03 5.52
CA LEU A 241 17.64 -8.40 5.50
C LEU A 241 16.68 -9.05 6.51
N ALA A 242 16.64 -10.38 6.58
CA ALA A 242 15.83 -11.10 7.57
C ALA A 242 16.26 -10.75 9.00
N ALA A 243 17.57 -10.65 9.25
CA ALA A 243 18.10 -10.25 10.56
C ALA A 243 17.70 -8.81 10.94
N ALA A 244 17.72 -7.87 9.99
CA ALA A 244 17.28 -6.50 10.23
C ALA A 244 15.79 -6.43 10.57
N VAL A 245 14.94 -7.17 9.85
CA VAL A 245 13.49 -7.25 10.13
C VAL A 245 13.22 -7.91 11.47
N GLN A 246 13.91 -9.02 11.78
CA GLN A 246 13.82 -9.70 13.09
C GLN A 246 14.21 -8.77 14.24
N ALA A 247 15.34 -8.07 14.12
CA ALA A 247 15.79 -7.14 15.15
C ALA A 247 14.78 -6.01 15.39
N ALA A 248 14.13 -5.49 14.35
CA ALA A 248 13.08 -4.50 14.50
C ALA A 248 11.85 -5.06 15.23
N ALA A 249 11.44 -6.29 14.91
CA ALA A 249 10.33 -6.98 15.57
C ALA A 249 10.64 -7.26 17.04
N ASP A 250 11.83 -7.79 17.34
CA ASP A 250 12.27 -8.12 18.70
C ASP A 250 12.33 -6.89 19.60
N ASN A 251 12.87 -5.79 19.08
CA ASN A 251 12.93 -4.52 19.81
C ASN A 251 11.52 -3.99 20.13
N GLY A 252 10.58 -4.03 19.18
CA GLY A 252 9.19 -3.62 19.43
C GLY A 252 8.48 -4.52 20.44
N ASN A 253 8.66 -5.84 20.33
CA ASN A 253 8.12 -6.81 21.28
C ASN A 253 8.71 -6.65 22.69
N ALA A 254 10.01 -6.37 22.79
CA ALA A 254 10.67 -6.07 24.06
C ALA A 254 10.10 -4.80 24.69
N TYR A 255 9.94 -3.72 23.92
CA TYR A 255 9.33 -2.48 24.39
C TYR A 255 7.91 -2.73 24.95
N LYS A 256 7.05 -3.40 24.18
CA LYS A 256 5.67 -3.71 24.59
C LYS A 256 5.60 -4.53 25.87
N ARG A 257 6.52 -5.50 26.04
CA ARG A 257 6.60 -6.33 27.25
C ARG A 257 7.01 -5.53 28.49
N LEU A 258 7.89 -4.55 28.32
CA LEU A 258 8.40 -3.71 29.41
C LEU A 258 7.45 -2.55 29.76
N HIS A 259 6.55 -2.16 28.85
CA HIS A 259 5.62 -1.04 29.03
C HIS A 259 4.15 -1.44 28.81
N PRO A 260 3.61 -2.42 29.55
CA PRO A 260 2.23 -2.82 29.39
C PRO A 260 1.28 -1.68 29.81
N GLY A 261 0.29 -1.37 28.97
CA GLY A 261 -0.79 -0.44 29.32
C GLY A 261 -0.41 1.04 29.37
N ASN A 262 0.67 1.47 28.70
CA ASN A 262 0.98 2.89 28.54
C ASN A 262 -0.15 3.58 27.75
N PRO A 263 -0.91 4.53 28.34
CA PRO A 263 -2.03 5.18 27.65
C PRO A 263 -1.60 5.95 26.39
N ARG A 264 -0.33 6.39 26.34
CA ARG A 264 0.21 7.08 25.15
C ARG A 264 0.39 6.13 23.97
N ASP A 265 0.50 4.83 24.22
CA ASP A 265 0.76 3.81 23.21
C ASP A 265 -0.52 3.08 22.79
N GLU A 266 -1.72 3.48 23.22
CA GLU A 266 -2.96 2.73 22.95
C GLU A 266 -3.20 2.51 21.45
N GLU A 267 -3.11 3.57 20.65
CA GLU A 267 -3.26 3.50 19.19
C GLU A 267 -2.15 2.64 18.55
N ALA A 268 -0.88 2.91 18.91
CA ALA A 268 0.25 2.12 18.43
C ALA A 268 0.18 0.64 18.84
N SER A 269 -0.40 0.33 20.00
CA SER A 269 -0.58 -1.02 20.53
C SER A 269 -1.65 -1.76 19.74
N ASN A 270 -2.76 -1.09 19.42
CA ASN A 270 -3.79 -1.63 18.54
C ASN A 270 -3.24 -1.88 17.13
N LEU A 271 -2.42 -0.96 16.62
CA LEU A 271 -1.74 -1.13 15.33
C LEU A 271 -0.75 -2.30 15.37
N TRP A 272 0.14 -2.35 16.36
CA TRP A 272 1.11 -3.41 16.53
C TRP A 272 0.42 -4.78 16.61
N TYR A 273 -0.65 -4.88 17.40
CA TYR A 273 -1.47 -6.09 17.48
C TYR A 273 -2.10 -6.46 16.12
N THR A 274 -2.62 -5.48 15.38
CA THR A 274 -3.22 -5.67 14.05
C THR A 274 -2.21 -6.22 13.05
N ILE A 275 -0.98 -5.72 13.05
CA ILE A 275 0.02 -6.11 12.04
C ILE A 275 0.86 -7.33 12.43
N SER A 276 0.94 -7.69 13.73
CA SER A 276 1.83 -8.74 14.22
C SER A 276 1.69 -10.08 13.48
N PRO A 277 0.48 -10.62 13.21
CA PRO A 277 0.36 -11.88 12.49
C PRO A 277 0.94 -11.83 11.07
N ALA A 278 0.73 -10.71 10.36
CA ALA A 278 1.26 -10.52 9.01
C ALA A 278 2.77 -10.26 9.02
N ALA A 279 3.26 -9.55 10.05
CA ALA A 279 4.68 -9.31 10.29
C ALA A 279 5.46 -10.61 10.54
N GLU A 280 4.92 -11.50 11.37
CA GLU A 280 5.47 -12.82 11.64
C GLU A 280 5.50 -13.69 10.36
N ALA A 281 4.40 -13.70 9.60
CA ALA A 281 4.34 -14.45 8.34
C ALA A 281 5.32 -13.93 7.28
N TYR A 282 5.55 -12.63 7.22
CA TYR A 282 6.56 -12.03 6.33
C TYR A 282 7.98 -12.43 6.72
N LEU A 283 8.31 -12.37 8.00
CA LEU A 283 9.61 -12.78 8.51
C LEU A 283 9.86 -14.29 8.33
N ALA A 284 8.82 -15.11 8.49
CA ALA A 284 8.87 -16.53 8.19
C ALA A 284 9.20 -16.78 6.71
N ALA A 285 8.54 -16.08 5.78
CA ALA A 285 8.83 -16.20 4.34
C ALA A 285 10.28 -15.83 3.99
N LEU A 286 10.82 -14.74 4.56
CA LEU A 286 12.24 -14.38 4.40
C LEU A 286 13.17 -15.50 4.89
N THR A 287 12.82 -16.11 6.02
CA THR A 287 13.60 -17.20 6.62
C THR A 287 13.55 -18.46 5.77
N THR A 288 12.37 -18.84 5.26
CA THR A 288 12.17 -19.97 4.37
C THR A 288 12.95 -19.82 3.07
N LEU A 289 12.83 -18.66 2.39
CA LEU A 289 13.60 -18.38 1.16
C LEU A 289 15.10 -18.60 1.39
N ARG A 290 15.64 -18.11 2.51
CA ARG A 290 17.05 -18.30 2.85
C ARG A 290 17.38 -19.78 3.10
N GLN A 291 16.55 -20.48 3.86
CA GLN A 291 16.77 -21.88 4.23
C GLN A 291 16.76 -22.78 3.00
N ASP A 292 15.76 -22.64 2.15
CA ASP A 292 15.60 -23.45 0.93
C ASP A 292 16.72 -23.15 -0.06
N TRP A 293 17.17 -21.90 -0.15
CA TRP A 293 18.33 -21.54 -0.95
C TRP A 293 19.63 -22.18 -0.44
N LEU A 294 19.90 -22.13 0.87
CA LEU A 294 21.06 -22.80 1.46
C LEU A 294 20.99 -24.33 1.32
N ALA A 295 19.78 -24.89 1.31
CA ALA A 295 19.53 -26.30 1.06
C ALA A 295 19.61 -26.70 -0.42
N HIS A 296 19.94 -25.75 -1.32
CA HIS A 296 20.00 -25.96 -2.76
C HIS A 296 18.67 -26.49 -3.34
N ALA A 297 17.54 -25.94 -2.87
CA ALA A 297 16.23 -26.26 -3.39
C ALA A 297 16.15 -26.02 -4.91
N ALA A 298 15.28 -26.76 -5.59
CA ALA A 298 15.12 -26.66 -7.03
C ALA A 298 14.66 -25.24 -7.44
N PRO A 299 15.02 -24.76 -8.65
CA PRO A 299 14.64 -23.41 -9.10
C PRO A 299 13.15 -23.08 -9.00
N PRO A 300 12.20 -24.00 -9.27
CA PRO A 300 10.78 -23.72 -9.07
C PRO A 300 10.43 -23.38 -7.61
N GLN A 301 11.02 -24.09 -6.64
CA GLN A 301 10.79 -23.83 -5.21
C GLN A 301 11.27 -22.43 -4.82
N LEU A 302 12.48 -22.06 -5.25
CA LEU A 302 13.04 -20.73 -4.96
C LEU A 302 12.23 -19.60 -5.61
N SER A 303 11.64 -19.86 -6.77
CA SER A 303 10.72 -18.92 -7.42
C SER A 303 9.44 -18.74 -6.58
N GLU A 304 8.86 -19.83 -6.08
CA GLU A 304 7.68 -19.77 -5.19
C GLU A 304 7.99 -19.04 -3.87
N ASP A 305 9.14 -19.33 -3.25
CA ASP A 305 9.57 -18.65 -2.01
C ASP A 305 9.76 -17.14 -2.22
N TYR A 306 10.36 -16.74 -3.35
CA TYR A 306 10.48 -15.34 -3.74
C TYR A 306 9.09 -14.68 -3.89
N TYR A 307 8.17 -15.33 -4.60
CA TYR A 307 6.81 -14.82 -4.74
C TYR A 307 6.10 -14.75 -3.39
N LEU A 308 6.30 -15.72 -2.50
CA LEU A 308 5.73 -15.72 -1.16
C LEU A 308 6.23 -14.52 -0.33
N VAL A 309 7.52 -14.18 -0.38
CA VAL A 309 8.08 -13.01 0.30
C VAL A 309 7.35 -11.73 -0.12
N THR A 310 7.19 -11.49 -1.42
CA THR A 310 6.50 -10.29 -1.95
C THR A 310 5.03 -10.25 -1.51
N ARG A 311 4.32 -11.38 -1.62
CA ARG A 311 2.90 -11.49 -1.20
C ARG A 311 2.70 -11.27 0.30
N ARG A 312 3.59 -11.79 1.14
CA ARG A 312 3.51 -11.59 2.60
C ARG A 312 3.78 -10.14 3.00
N TYR A 313 4.68 -9.46 2.28
CA TYR A 313 4.87 -8.03 2.47
C TYR A 313 3.61 -7.23 2.11
N ASP A 314 2.98 -7.52 0.97
CA ASP A 314 1.74 -6.86 0.55
C ASP A 314 0.61 -7.03 1.58
N ALA A 315 0.48 -8.23 2.16
CA ALA A 315 -0.47 -8.49 3.22
C ALA A 315 -0.17 -7.65 4.47
N LEU A 316 1.09 -7.61 4.91
CA LEU A 316 1.55 -6.76 6.03
C LEU A 316 1.22 -5.28 5.78
N LEU A 317 1.57 -4.76 4.60
CA LEU A 317 1.30 -3.39 4.22
C LEU A 317 -0.22 -3.10 4.22
N SER A 318 -1.04 -4.06 3.80
CA SER A 318 -2.50 -3.91 3.83
C SER A 318 -3.03 -3.72 5.26
N TYR A 319 -2.59 -4.55 6.21
CA TYR A 319 -2.99 -4.41 7.63
C TYR A 319 -2.43 -3.13 8.27
N TYR A 320 -1.20 -2.74 7.94
CA TYR A 320 -0.60 -1.50 8.43
C TYR A 320 -1.41 -0.27 8.00
N ASN A 321 -1.82 -0.24 6.73
CA ASN A 321 -2.59 0.87 6.19
C ASN A 321 -4.06 0.86 6.65
N ARG A 322 -4.57 -0.22 7.24
CA ARG A 322 -5.97 -0.31 7.71
C ARG A 322 -6.38 0.84 8.62
N LEU A 323 -5.51 1.28 9.54
CA LEU A 323 -5.85 2.39 10.43
C LEU A 323 -5.94 3.74 9.69
N ALA A 324 -5.13 3.94 8.66
CA ALA A 324 -5.29 5.09 7.77
C ALA A 324 -6.61 5.02 6.98
N ARG A 325 -7.14 3.81 6.74
CA ARG A 325 -8.38 3.54 6.00
C ARG A 325 -9.67 3.58 6.85
N ASN A 326 -9.58 3.43 8.18
CA ASN A 326 -10.73 3.41 9.09
C ASN A 326 -11.05 4.77 9.73
N ALA A 327 -10.40 5.85 9.27
CA ALA A 327 -10.69 7.22 9.69
C ALA A 327 -11.88 7.85 8.92
N PHE A 328 -12.74 7.02 8.30
CA PHE A 328 -13.96 7.42 7.59
C PHE A 328 -15.19 6.82 8.23
#